data_AF-A0A839SFU9-F1
#
_entry.id   AF-A0A839SFU9-F1
#
_cell.length_a   1.000
_cell.length_b   1.000
_cell.length_c   1.000
_cell.angle_alpha   90.00
_cell.angle_beta   90.00
_cell.angle_gamma   90.00
#
_symmetry.space_group_name_H-M   'P 1'
#
loop_
_entity.id
_entity.type
_entity.pdbx_description
1 polymer ?
#
loop_
_entity_poly.entity_id
_entity_poly.type
_entity_poly.pdbx_seq_one_letter_code
_entity_poly.pdbx_strand_id
1 'polypeptide(L)'
;MAEYYEVLSRPKFAKFHDFFSRAEALLVDIENKATKFVPAIKLDLISDADDNMILELADECSANFIITGNTNDFTFPTYEQTKIVTPKEFWDAYQAD
;
A
#
# COMPACT_ATOMS: atom_id res chain seq x y z
N MET A 1 8.09 -0.71 -9.47
CA MET A 1 9.19 -1.38 -8.74
C MET A 1 10.52 -0.62 -8.76
N ALA A 2 10.77 0.27 -9.73
CA ALA A 2 12.04 0.99 -9.84
C ALA A 2 12.49 1.69 -8.54
N GLU A 3 11.57 2.37 -7.84
CA GLU A 3 11.86 3.04 -6.56
C GLU A 3 12.40 2.08 -5.50
N TYR A 4 11.79 0.89 -5.34
CA TYR A 4 12.26 -0.08 -4.36
C TYR A 4 13.70 -0.53 -4.66
N TYR A 5 14.04 -0.82 -5.93
CA TYR A 5 15.41 -1.17 -6.30
C TYR A 5 16.39 -0.02 -6.06
N GLU A 6 15.99 1.22 -6.34
CA GLU A 6 16.80 2.41 -6.00
C GLU A 6 17.05 2.48 -4.49
N VAL A 7 16.01 2.32 -3.66
CA VAL A 7 16.12 2.32 -2.20
C VAL A 7 17.04 1.20 -1.73
N LEU A 8 16.88 -0.02 -2.24
CA LEU A 8 17.71 -1.17 -1.87
C LEU A 8 19.18 -0.98 -2.24
N SER A 9 19.47 -0.21 -3.30
CA SER A 9 20.85 0.09 -3.72
C SER A 9 21.58 1.11 -2.82
N ARG A 10 20.88 1.76 -1.87
CA ARG A 10 21.46 2.86 -1.07
C ARG A 10 22.62 2.36 -0.19
N PRO A 11 23.75 3.10 -0.09
CA PRO A 11 24.94 2.66 0.65
C PRO A 11 24.71 2.30 2.12
N LYS A 12 23.70 2.89 2.77
CA LYS A 12 23.34 2.61 4.17
C LYS A 12 22.99 1.14 4.43
N PHE A 13 22.64 0.39 3.39
CA PHE A 13 22.29 -1.03 3.46
C PHE A 13 23.47 -1.98 3.20
N ALA A 14 24.58 -1.49 2.64
CA ALA A 14 25.75 -2.32 2.30
C ALA A 14 26.40 -3.01 3.51
N LYS A 15 26.17 -2.50 4.72
CA LYS A 15 26.65 -3.11 5.98
C LYS A 15 25.91 -4.39 6.38
N PHE A 16 24.77 -4.69 5.76
CA PHE A 16 23.98 -5.86 6.07
C PHE A 16 24.23 -6.94 5.03
N HIS A 17 24.82 -8.05 5.47
CA HIS A 17 25.09 -9.20 4.60
C HIS A 17 23.80 -9.72 3.95
N ASP A 18 23.87 -10.00 2.66
CA ASP A 18 22.77 -10.51 1.81
C ASP A 18 21.47 -9.69 1.81
N PHE A 19 21.49 -8.45 2.34
CA PHE A 19 20.28 -7.65 2.47
C PHE A 19 19.59 -7.41 1.11
N PHE A 20 20.38 -7.03 0.10
CA PHE A 20 19.85 -6.79 -1.24
C PHE A 20 19.20 -8.05 -1.81
N SER A 21 19.91 -9.18 -1.84
CA SER A 21 19.40 -10.43 -2.40
C SER A 21 18.15 -10.94 -1.69
N ARG A 22 18.08 -10.79 -0.36
CA ARG A 22 16.89 -11.18 0.42
C ARG A 22 15.70 -10.26 0.16
N ALA A 23 15.93 -8.96 0.05
CA ALA A 23 14.88 -8.00 -0.26
C ALA A 23 14.39 -8.15 -1.70
N GLU A 24 15.29 -8.39 -2.66
CA GLU A 24 14.96 -8.70 -4.04
C GLU A 24 14.08 -9.95 -4.15
N ALA A 25 14.44 -11.04 -3.44
CA ALA A 25 13.62 -12.25 -3.40
C ALA A 25 12.19 -11.97 -2.88
N LEU A 26 12.06 -11.13 -1.85
CA LEU A 26 10.75 -10.70 -1.35
C LEU A 26 9.98 -9.87 -2.37
N LEU A 27 10.63 -8.94 -3.08
CA LEU A 27 9.98 -8.14 -4.12
C LEU A 27 9.47 -9.02 -5.27
N VAL A 28 10.27 -10.00 -5.71
CA VAL A 28 9.86 -10.98 -6.72
C VAL A 28 8.64 -11.78 -6.25
N ASP A 29 8.63 -12.22 -4.98
CA ASP A 29 7.48 -12.91 -4.40
C ASP A 29 6.22 -12.05 -4.38
N ILE A 30 6.35 -10.77 -4.03
CA ILE A 30 5.23 -9.81 -4.06
C ILE A 30 4.73 -9.65 -5.50
N GLU A 31 5.62 -9.46 -6.48
CA GLU A 31 5.23 -9.30 -7.88
C GLU A 31 4.49 -10.52 -8.45
N ASN A 32 4.90 -11.72 -8.03
CA ASN A 32 4.29 -12.97 -8.48
C ASN A 32 2.95 -13.27 -7.82
N LYS A 33 2.73 -12.78 -6.59
CA LYS A 33 1.50 -13.03 -5.82
C LYS A 33 0.47 -11.90 -5.93
N ALA A 34 0.89 -10.70 -6.27
CA ALA A 34 0.01 -9.54 -6.35
C ALA A 34 -0.79 -9.50 -7.66
N THR A 35 -2.04 -9.06 -7.56
CA THR A 35 -2.82 -8.62 -8.72
C THR A 35 -2.48 -7.16 -9.02
N LYS A 36 -2.18 -6.85 -10.27
CA LYS A 36 -1.77 -5.51 -10.70
C LYS A 36 -2.95 -4.78 -11.32
N PHE A 37 -3.12 -3.52 -10.93
CA PHE A 37 -4.15 -2.62 -11.45
C PHE A 37 -3.50 -1.32 -11.90
N VAL A 38 -4.14 -0.64 -12.86
CA VAL A 38 -3.73 0.67 -13.35
C VAL A 38 -4.95 1.57 -13.20
N PRO A 39 -4.99 2.46 -12.19
CA PRO A 39 -6.16 3.28 -11.96
C PRO A 39 -6.51 4.16 -13.15
N ALA A 40 -7.77 4.13 -13.58
CA ALA A 40 -8.27 4.95 -14.68
C ALA A 40 -8.62 6.39 -14.25
N ILE A 41 -8.86 6.60 -12.96
CA ILE A 41 -9.28 7.90 -12.41
C ILE A 41 -8.12 8.64 -11.74
N LYS A 42 -8.31 9.95 -11.57
CA LYS A 42 -7.45 10.80 -10.75
C LYS A 42 -8.25 11.58 -9.73
N LEU A 43 -7.77 11.58 -8.49
CA LEU A 43 -8.41 12.20 -7.34
C LEU A 43 -7.54 13.30 -6.74
N ASP A 44 -8.20 14.24 -6.09
CA ASP A 44 -7.59 15.34 -5.33
C ASP A 44 -8.41 15.56 -4.06
N LEU A 45 -8.43 14.53 -3.19
CA LEU A 45 -9.22 14.46 -1.97
C LEU A 45 -8.34 14.51 -0.72
N ILE A 46 -7.17 13.86 -0.76
CA ILE A 46 -6.18 13.88 0.31
C ILE A 46 -5.16 14.98 0.01
N SER A 47 -4.79 15.75 1.04
CA SER A 47 -3.88 16.89 0.89
C SER A 47 -2.46 16.49 0.50
N ASP A 48 -1.99 15.33 0.96
CA ASP A 48 -0.82 14.69 0.37
C ASP A 48 -1.23 14.07 -0.97
N ALA A 49 -0.75 14.65 -2.06
CA ALA A 49 -1.13 14.27 -3.41
C ALA A 49 -0.82 12.79 -3.70
N ASP A 50 0.25 12.24 -3.11
CA ASP A 50 0.68 10.87 -3.35
C ASP A 50 -0.29 9.86 -2.71
N ASP A 51 -0.96 10.21 -1.61
CA ASP A 51 -1.90 9.32 -0.92
C ASP A 51 -3.22 9.11 -1.70
N ASN A 52 -3.57 10.03 -2.61
CA ASN A 52 -4.75 9.87 -3.48
C ASN A 52 -4.65 8.59 -4.33
N MET A 53 -3.44 8.15 -4.68
CA MET A 53 -3.25 6.94 -5.49
C MET A 53 -3.79 5.67 -4.80
N ILE A 54 -3.89 5.67 -3.46
CA ILE A 54 -4.44 4.56 -2.70
C ILE A 54 -5.96 4.47 -2.88
N LEU A 55 -6.65 5.62 -2.90
CA LEU A 55 -8.09 5.68 -3.18
C LEU A 55 -8.38 5.31 -4.64
N GLU A 56 -7.57 5.83 -5.57
CA GLU A 56 -7.67 5.50 -7.00
C GLU A 56 -7.48 3.99 -7.24
N LEU A 57 -6.52 3.37 -6.54
CA LEU A 57 -6.32 1.92 -6.60
C LEU A 57 -7.49 1.16 -6.00
N ALA A 58 -8.04 1.62 -4.87
CA ALA A 58 -9.18 0.98 -4.23
C ALA A 58 -10.43 1.01 -5.12
N ASP A 59 -10.66 2.11 -5.85
CA ASP A 59 -11.68 2.23 -6.87
C ASP A 59 -11.47 1.19 -7.99
N GLU A 60 -10.29 1.21 -8.61
CA GLU A 60 -9.95 0.36 -9.76
C GLU A 60 -10.07 -1.14 -9.44
N CYS A 61 -9.69 -1.56 -8.23
CA CYS A 61 -9.79 -2.96 -7.81
C CYS A 61 -11.05 -3.30 -7.01
N SER A 62 -11.96 -2.36 -6.82
CA SER A 62 -13.17 -2.52 -6.00
C SER A 62 -12.87 -3.07 -4.61
N ALA A 63 -11.86 -2.49 -3.95
CA ALA A 63 -11.39 -2.95 -2.65
C ALA A 63 -12.50 -2.85 -1.59
N ASN A 64 -12.61 -3.85 -0.72
CA ASN A 64 -13.52 -3.75 0.42
C ASN A 64 -12.94 -2.88 1.54
N PHE A 65 -11.60 -2.83 1.65
CA PHE A 65 -10.90 -2.16 2.72
C PHE A 65 -9.63 -1.46 2.25
N ILE A 66 -9.37 -0.28 2.80
CA ILE A 66 -8.04 0.30 2.96
C ILE A 66 -7.68 0.16 4.42
N ILE A 67 -6.59 -0.56 4.72
CA ILE A 67 -6.10 -0.77 6.08
C ILE A 67 -4.86 0.12 6.26
N THR A 68 -4.96 1.18 7.06
CA THR A 68 -3.87 2.16 7.21
C THR A 68 -3.76 2.69 8.63
N GLY A 69 -2.53 2.94 9.08
CA GLY A 69 -2.26 3.69 10.31
C GLY A 69 -2.22 5.20 10.10
N ASN A 70 -2.29 5.67 8.83
CA ASN A 70 -2.24 7.09 8.50
C ASN A 70 -3.63 7.76 8.68
N THR A 71 -4.05 7.94 9.92
CA THR A 71 -5.35 8.57 10.23
C THR A 71 -5.34 10.09 10.10
N ASN A 72 -4.18 10.70 9.85
CA ASN A 72 -4.07 12.16 9.68
C ASN A 72 -4.51 12.60 8.28
N ASP A 73 -4.21 11.78 7.28
CA ASP A 73 -4.55 12.06 5.89
C ASP A 73 -5.86 11.35 5.48
N PHE A 74 -6.05 10.11 5.95
CA PHE A 74 -7.29 9.36 5.77
C PHE A 74 -8.28 9.66 6.90
N THR A 75 -8.83 10.87 6.91
CA THR A 75 -9.71 11.40 7.98
C THR A 75 -11.18 11.00 7.86
N PHE A 76 -11.56 10.31 6.80
CA PHE A 76 -12.92 9.85 6.53
C PHE A 76 -13.00 8.32 6.60
N PRO A 77 -14.12 7.76 7.11
CA PRO A 77 -14.21 6.33 7.40
C PRO A 77 -14.44 5.46 6.16
N THR A 78 -14.83 6.05 5.02
CA THR A 78 -15.19 5.33 3.79
C THR A 78 -14.92 6.16 2.55
N TYR A 79 -14.47 5.51 1.48
CA TYR A 79 -14.46 6.04 0.12
C TYR A 79 -15.31 5.12 -0.76
N GLU A 80 -16.45 5.61 -1.24
CA GLU A 80 -17.46 4.79 -1.90
C GLU A 80 -17.84 3.53 -1.09
N GLN A 81 -17.62 2.33 -1.64
CA GLN A 81 -17.86 1.05 -0.96
C GLN A 81 -16.64 0.57 -0.14
N THR A 82 -15.51 1.27 -0.25
CA THR A 82 -14.27 0.93 0.45
C THR A 82 -14.30 1.47 1.88
N LYS A 83 -14.17 0.58 2.86
CA LYS A 83 -14.01 0.97 4.27
C LYS A 83 -12.57 1.33 4.57
N ILE A 84 -12.35 2.40 5.33
CA ILE A 84 -11.01 2.83 5.73
C ILE A 84 -10.87 2.60 7.22
N VAL A 85 -9.95 1.73 7.60
CA VAL A 85 -9.82 1.24 8.97
C VAL A 85 -8.36 1.16 9.38
N THR A 86 -8.11 1.29 10.67
CA THR A 86 -6.81 0.97 11.25
C THR A 86 -6.58 -0.53 11.26
N PRO A 87 -5.30 -1.00 11.31
CA PRO A 87 -5.00 -2.42 11.48
C PRO A 87 -5.69 -3.04 12.71
N LYS A 88 -5.81 -2.27 13.80
CA LYS A 88 -6.49 -2.73 15.01
C LYS A 88 -7.99 -2.91 14.78
N GLU A 89 -8.66 -1.93 14.19
CA GLU A 89 -10.09 -2.02 13.88
C GLU A 89 -10.38 -3.18 12.91
N PHE A 90 -9.53 -3.36 11.89
CA PHE A 90 -9.67 -4.48 10.98
C PHE A 90 -9.55 -5.82 11.72
N TRP A 91 -8.51 -5.96 12.54
CA TRP A 91 -8.23 -7.20 13.28
C TRP A 91 -9.30 -7.52 14.32
N ASP A 92 -9.84 -6.51 15.02
CA ASP A 92 -10.85 -6.73 16.06
C ASP A 92 -12.22 -7.07 15.46
N ALA A 93 -12.55 -6.56 14.26
CA ALA A 93 -13.88 -6.70 13.67
C ALA A 93 -14.00 -7.78 12.59
N TYR A 94 -12.91 -8.18 11.91
CA TYR A 94 -12.96 -9.00 10.69
C TYR A 94 -12.03 -10.23 10.72
N GLN A 95 -11.49 -10.61 11.89
CA GLN A 95 -10.58 -11.76 12.00
C GLN A 95 -11.19 -13.12 11.69
N ALA A 96 -12.53 -13.21 11.67
CA ALA A 96 -13.27 -14.46 11.58
C ALA A 96 -13.93 -14.71 10.22
N ASP A 97 -13.64 -13.88 9.21
CA ASP A 97 -14.04 -14.10 7.82
C ASP A 97 -13.06 -15.03 7.06
#